data_AF-A0A367PZJ8-F1
#
_entry.id   AF-A0A367PZJ8-F1
#
_cell.length_a   1.000
_cell.length_b   1.000
_cell.length_c   1.000
_cell.angle_alpha   90.00
_cell.angle_beta   90.00
_cell.angle_gamma   90.00
#
_symmetry.space_group_name_H-M   'P 1'
#
loop_
_entity.id
_entity.type
_entity.pdbx_description
1 polymer ?
#
loop_
_entity_poly.entity_id
_entity_poly.type
_entity_poly.pdbx_seq_one_letter_code
_entity_poly.pdbx_strand_id
1 'polypeptide(L)'
;MSNKFTNNVRTRLYKQGYQGFTKDDYTQAALAVECDDLNNPTKEQLSQAVDYLKERATSRLSVVDEAVEEKNLTLVESLQAQTEIETGTLTVATQDVGEMIVNQASQMGVILSEQQINDIADSVDTSASTFDEILEQVETALLAYADFSANQVDAKIDQTLTLVKERVINRHEQSKDKLSRGLTGISAALENSRNQTKSQLKGILARLNTV
;
A
#
# COMPACT_ATOMS: atom_id res chain seq x y z
N MET A 1 -14.52 2.25 -29.92
CA MET A 1 -14.14 1.11 -30.79
C MET A 1 -12.62 0.98 -30.73
N SER A 2 -12.06 -0.23 -30.70
CA SER A 2 -10.60 -0.42 -30.70
C SER A 2 -10.12 -0.45 -32.16
N ASN A 3 -9.32 0.53 -32.57
CA ASN A 3 -8.83 0.64 -33.95
C ASN A 3 -7.58 -0.24 -34.15
N LYS A 4 -7.24 -0.57 -35.41
CA LYS A 4 -6.09 -1.44 -35.70
C LYS A 4 -4.78 -0.89 -35.14
N PHE A 5 -4.60 0.43 -35.17
CA PHE A 5 -3.46 1.10 -34.54
C PHE A 5 -3.35 0.77 -33.05
N THR A 6 -4.41 1.04 -32.28
CA THR A 6 -4.42 0.78 -30.83
C THR A 6 -4.14 -0.68 -30.51
N ASN A 7 -4.72 -1.63 -31.25
CA ASN A 7 -4.46 -3.05 -31.02
C ASN A 7 -3.01 -3.43 -31.33
N ASN A 8 -2.43 -2.95 -32.43
CA ASN A 8 -1.05 -3.28 -32.81
C ASN A 8 -0.03 -2.65 -31.84
N VAL A 9 -0.18 -1.37 -31.50
CA VAL A 9 0.69 -0.68 -30.53
C VAL A 9 0.59 -1.37 -29.17
N ARG A 10 -0.63 -1.68 -28.72
CA ARG A 10 -0.87 -2.42 -27.49
C ARG A 10 -0.18 -3.79 -27.49
N THR A 11 -0.36 -4.61 -28.52
CA THR A 11 0.29 -5.94 -28.59
C THR A 11 1.81 -5.83 -28.56
N ARG A 12 2.40 -4.81 -29.20
CA ARG A 12 3.85 -4.57 -29.16
C ARG A 12 4.33 -4.15 -27.78
N LEU A 13 3.61 -3.25 -27.10
CA LEU A 13 3.92 -2.82 -25.73
C LEU A 13 3.78 -3.98 -24.73
N TYR A 14 2.72 -4.79 -24.83
CA TYR A 14 2.56 -5.98 -23.99
C TYR A 14 3.70 -6.99 -24.16
N LYS A 15 4.14 -7.24 -25.40
CA LYS A 15 5.31 -8.10 -25.67
C LYS A 15 6.60 -7.55 -25.06
N GLN A 16 6.66 -6.25 -24.82
CA GLN A 16 7.81 -5.56 -24.23
C GLN A 16 7.62 -5.27 -22.73
N GLY A 17 6.58 -5.83 -22.10
CA GLY A 17 6.32 -5.68 -20.66
C GLY A 17 5.61 -4.38 -20.24
N TYR A 18 5.33 -3.46 -21.16
CA TYR A 18 4.66 -2.20 -20.86
C TYR A 18 3.14 -2.39 -20.90
N GLN A 19 2.49 -2.24 -19.74
CA GLN A 19 1.04 -2.41 -19.56
C GLN A 19 0.42 -1.19 -18.86
N GLY A 20 -0.92 -1.04 -18.92
CA GLY A 20 -1.63 0.00 -18.17
C GLY A 20 -1.95 1.30 -18.92
N PHE A 21 -1.65 1.39 -20.23
CA PHE A 21 -2.01 2.56 -21.03
C PHE A 21 -3.52 2.69 -21.26
N THR A 22 -4.03 3.89 -21.08
CA THR A 22 -5.43 4.23 -21.31
C THR A 22 -5.71 4.49 -22.79
N LYS A 23 -7.00 4.56 -23.17
CA LYS A 23 -7.40 4.90 -24.55
C LYS A 23 -6.86 6.25 -24.98
N ASP A 24 -6.82 7.23 -24.07
CA ASP A 24 -6.31 8.57 -24.32
C ASP A 24 -4.81 8.56 -24.64
N ASP A 25 -4.03 7.71 -23.97
CA ASP A 25 -2.60 7.59 -24.24
C ASP A 25 -2.33 7.13 -25.67
N TYR A 26 -3.11 6.15 -26.16
CA TYR A 26 -3.00 5.70 -27.56
C TYR A 26 -3.44 6.77 -28.57
N THR A 27 -4.42 7.61 -28.22
CA THR A 27 -4.81 8.73 -29.10
C THR A 27 -3.74 9.82 -29.15
N GLN A 28 -3.09 10.10 -28.03
CA GLN A 28 -1.98 11.05 -27.97
C GLN A 28 -0.75 10.54 -28.72
N ALA A 29 -0.47 9.23 -28.64
CA ALA A 29 0.58 8.61 -29.44
C ALA A 29 0.26 8.65 -30.94
N ALA A 30 -1.00 8.49 -31.34
CA ALA A 30 -1.42 8.62 -32.73
C ALA A 30 -1.25 10.06 -33.26
N LEU A 31 -1.56 11.06 -32.43
CA LEU A 31 -1.37 12.48 -32.75
C LEU A 31 0.12 12.85 -32.83
N ALA A 32 0.93 12.36 -31.89
CA ALA A 32 2.38 12.63 -31.87
C ALA A 32 3.13 12.05 -33.06
N VAL A 33 2.56 11.04 -33.73
CA VAL A 33 3.15 10.32 -34.85
C VAL A 33 2.46 10.64 -36.18
N GLU A 34 1.58 11.66 -36.18
CA GLU A 34 0.84 12.12 -37.36
C GLU A 34 0.15 10.96 -38.11
N CYS A 35 -0.43 10.03 -37.35
CA CYS A 35 -1.13 8.87 -37.91
C CYS A 35 -2.58 9.23 -38.26
N ASP A 36 -2.79 9.80 -39.45
CA ASP A 36 -4.11 10.21 -39.94
C ASP A 36 -5.09 9.02 -40.14
N ASP A 37 -4.58 7.83 -40.52
CA ASP A 37 -5.39 6.62 -40.70
C ASP A 37 -5.11 5.56 -39.62
N LEU A 38 -5.89 5.63 -38.54
CA LEU A 38 -5.87 4.69 -37.41
C LEU A 38 -6.22 3.22 -37.78
N ASN A 39 -6.75 2.98 -38.98
CA ASN A 39 -7.13 1.64 -39.46
C ASN A 39 -6.15 1.05 -40.47
N ASN A 40 -5.18 1.84 -40.95
CA ASN A 40 -4.07 1.37 -41.79
C ASN A 40 -2.74 2.08 -41.44
N PRO A 41 -2.22 1.93 -40.21
CA PRO A 41 -0.98 2.58 -39.82
C PRO A 41 0.23 1.92 -40.47
N THR A 42 1.23 2.71 -40.85
CA THR A 42 2.50 2.19 -41.36
C THR A 42 3.31 1.53 -40.24
N LYS A 43 4.26 0.65 -40.60
CA LYS A 43 5.12 -0.02 -39.61
C LYS A 43 5.95 0.99 -38.81
N GLU A 44 6.37 2.08 -39.46
CA GLU A 44 7.16 3.16 -38.86
C GLU A 44 6.31 3.94 -37.84
N GLN A 45 5.07 4.29 -38.19
CA GLN A 45 4.14 4.95 -37.26
C GLN A 45 3.84 4.10 -36.03
N LEU A 46 3.70 2.77 -36.21
CA LEU A 46 3.50 1.86 -35.09
C LEU A 46 4.74 1.77 -34.18
N SER A 47 5.96 1.85 -34.72
CA SER A 47 7.18 1.81 -33.93
C SER A 47 7.39 3.13 -33.18
N GLN A 48 7.25 4.26 -33.86
CA GLN A 48 7.34 5.59 -33.25
C GLN A 48 6.30 5.80 -32.15
N ALA A 49 5.07 5.28 -32.33
CA ALA A 49 4.03 5.38 -31.30
C ALA A 49 4.33 4.52 -30.08
N VAL A 50 4.98 3.36 -30.28
CA VAL A 50 5.46 2.52 -29.18
C VAL A 50 6.58 3.24 -28.43
N ASP A 51 7.53 3.82 -29.14
CA ASP A 51 8.67 4.52 -28.53
C ASP A 51 8.23 5.79 -27.81
N TYR A 52 7.29 6.56 -28.36
CA TYR A 52 6.66 7.69 -27.67
C TYR A 52 5.98 7.29 -26.36
N LEU A 53 5.25 6.16 -26.35
CA LEU A 53 4.58 5.66 -25.15
C LEU A 53 5.57 5.11 -24.12
N LYS A 54 6.69 4.54 -24.55
CA LYS A 54 7.80 4.16 -23.66
C LYS A 54 8.44 5.37 -23.05
N GLU A 55 8.86 6.35 -23.86
CA GLU A 55 9.45 7.60 -23.38
C GLU A 55 8.53 8.27 -22.38
N ARG A 56 7.23 8.34 -22.67
CA ARG A 56 6.25 8.91 -21.73
C ARG A 56 6.10 8.09 -20.44
N ALA A 57 6.17 6.77 -20.51
CA ALA A 57 6.14 5.92 -19.32
C ALA A 57 7.41 6.12 -18.48
N THR A 58 8.58 6.23 -19.11
CA THR A 58 9.86 6.52 -18.46
C THR A 58 9.91 7.94 -17.90
N SER A 59 9.38 8.94 -18.62
CA SER A 59 9.32 10.33 -18.15
C SER A 59 8.33 10.54 -17.01
N ARG A 60 7.25 9.75 -16.93
CA ARG A 60 6.35 9.76 -15.75
C ARG A 60 6.98 9.14 -14.51
N LEU A 61 8.08 8.41 -14.65
CA LEU A 61 8.92 7.92 -13.54
C LEU A 61 9.97 8.94 -13.08
N SER A 62 10.14 10.07 -13.76
CA SER A 62 11.04 11.14 -13.33
C SER A 62 10.37 11.95 -12.23
N VAL A 63 10.51 11.46 -10.99
CA VAL A 63 10.49 12.34 -9.82
C VAL A 63 11.67 13.29 -9.98
N VAL A 64 11.41 14.58 -9.81
CA VAL A 64 12.41 15.65 -9.83
C VAL A 64 13.57 15.25 -8.94
N ASP A 65 14.73 14.98 -9.54
CA ASP A 65 15.98 14.86 -8.80
C ASP A 65 17.04 15.78 -9.42
N GLU A 66 17.74 16.44 -8.51
CA GLU A 66 18.80 17.39 -8.77
C GLU A 66 19.96 16.66 -9.48
N ALA A 67 20.58 17.34 -10.43
CA ALA A 67 21.48 16.75 -11.43
C ALA A 67 22.60 15.87 -10.84
N VAL A 68 22.65 14.60 -11.25
CA VAL A 68 23.84 13.75 -11.19
C VAL A 68 24.14 13.21 -12.58
N GLU A 69 25.36 13.50 -13.04
CA GLU A 69 25.85 13.24 -14.40
C GLU A 69 25.76 11.78 -14.87
N GLU A 70 25.40 11.66 -16.15
CA GLU A 70 25.50 10.46 -16.98
C GLU A 70 26.94 9.89 -17.02
N LYS A 71 27.14 8.67 -16.52
CA LYS A 71 28.39 7.92 -16.76
C LYS A 71 28.26 6.39 -16.83
N ASN A 72 27.08 5.85 -17.19
CA ASN A 72 26.82 4.41 -17.12
C ASN A 72 26.48 3.71 -18.45
N LEU A 73 26.90 4.24 -19.60
CA LEU A 73 26.71 3.55 -20.90
C LEU A 73 27.94 2.79 -21.44
N THR A 74 29.08 2.78 -20.74
CA THR A 74 30.32 2.16 -21.23
C THR A 74 30.74 0.85 -20.55
N LEU A 75 30.03 0.36 -19.52
CA LEU A 75 30.47 -0.83 -18.76
C LEU A 75 29.85 -2.15 -19.22
N VAL A 76 28.78 -2.12 -20.04
CA VAL A 76 28.06 -3.34 -20.46
C VAL A 76 28.85 -4.16 -21.49
N GLU A 77 29.74 -3.56 -22.27
CA GLU A 77 30.60 -4.30 -23.21
C GLU A 77 31.87 -4.89 -22.58
N SER A 78 32.25 -4.47 -21.36
CA SER A 78 33.45 -5.01 -20.69
C SER A 78 33.22 -6.27 -19.84
N LEU A 79 31.97 -6.64 -19.55
CA LEU A 79 31.66 -7.76 -18.63
C LEU A 79 31.42 -9.11 -19.34
N GLN A 80 31.39 -9.16 -20.67
CA GLN A 80 31.30 -10.42 -21.43
C GLN A 80 32.65 -11.10 -21.70
N ALA A 81 33.78 -10.52 -21.27
CA ALA A 81 35.12 -11.00 -21.64
C ALA A 81 35.90 -11.73 -20.53
N GLN A 82 35.35 -11.96 -19.33
CA GLN A 82 36.09 -12.62 -18.24
C GLN A 82 35.32 -13.81 -17.65
N THR A 83 35.18 -14.85 -18.47
CA THR A 83 35.29 -16.22 -17.96
C THR A 83 36.74 -16.46 -17.51
N GLU A 84 37.03 -16.20 -16.24
CA GLU A 84 38.12 -16.88 -15.55
C GLU A 84 37.76 -17.02 -14.08
N ILE A 85 37.79 -18.28 -13.65
CA ILE A 85 37.45 -18.76 -12.32
C ILE A 85 38.53 -18.25 -11.37
N GLU A 86 38.21 -17.27 -10.52
CA GLU A 86 38.99 -16.99 -9.31
C GLU A 86 38.10 -17.11 -8.09
N THR A 87 38.44 -18.08 -7.24
CA THR A 87 37.97 -18.27 -5.86
C THR A 87 38.39 -17.07 -4.99
N GLY A 88 37.75 -15.94 -5.20
CA GLY A 88 37.81 -14.76 -4.35
C GLY A 88 36.41 -14.47 -3.83
N THR A 89 36.28 -14.32 -2.52
CA THR A 89 35.05 -13.92 -1.82
C THR A 89 34.33 -12.85 -2.62
N LEU A 90 33.11 -13.15 -3.10
CA LEU A 90 32.23 -12.21 -3.77
C LEU A 90 31.84 -11.15 -2.72
N THR A 91 32.55 -10.03 -2.65
CA THR A 91 32.08 -8.86 -1.92
C THR A 91 30.98 -8.21 -2.74
N VAL A 92 29.76 -8.73 -2.64
CA VAL A 92 28.57 -8.14 -3.22
C VAL A 92 28.26 -6.86 -2.46
N ALA A 93 28.19 -5.73 -3.17
CA ALA A 93 27.84 -4.47 -2.53
C ALA A 93 26.36 -4.53 -2.10
N THR A 94 26.00 -3.90 -0.99
CA THR A 94 24.60 -3.86 -0.49
C THR A 94 23.59 -3.34 -1.53
N GLN A 95 24.04 -2.53 -2.50
CA GLN A 95 23.23 -2.11 -3.64
C GLN A 95 22.83 -3.27 -4.57
N ASP A 96 23.73 -4.22 -4.81
CA ASP A 96 23.47 -5.39 -5.67
C ASP A 96 22.47 -6.37 -5.00
N VAL A 97 22.49 -6.44 -3.67
CA VAL A 97 21.52 -7.23 -2.88
C VAL A 97 20.13 -6.62 -2.97
N GLY A 98 20.02 -5.29 -2.90
CA GLY A 98 18.75 -4.58 -3.10
C GLY A 98 18.12 -4.88 -4.47
N GLU A 99 18.93 -4.89 -5.53
CA GLU A 99 18.47 -5.22 -6.88
C GLU A 99 18.09 -6.71 -7.04
N MET A 100 18.80 -7.62 -6.37
CA MET A 100 18.40 -9.05 -6.27
C MET A 100 17.07 -9.22 -5.55
N ILE A 101 16.86 -8.52 -4.42
CA ILE A 101 15.61 -8.56 -3.66
C ILE A 101 14.44 -8.06 -4.51
N VAL A 102 14.62 -6.97 -5.25
CA VAL A 102 13.59 -6.43 -6.16
C VAL A 102 13.24 -7.43 -7.26
N ASN A 103 14.24 -8.03 -7.90
CA ASN A 103 14.03 -9.00 -8.96
C ASN A 103 13.34 -10.28 -8.44
N GLN A 104 13.73 -10.78 -7.27
CA GLN A 104 13.13 -11.97 -6.66
C GLN A 104 11.71 -11.70 -6.14
N ALA A 105 11.48 -10.55 -5.50
CA ALA A 105 10.15 -10.15 -5.04
C ALA A 105 9.17 -9.98 -6.22
N SER A 106 9.63 -9.37 -7.31
CA SER A 106 8.86 -9.24 -8.55
C SER A 106 8.48 -10.60 -9.15
N GLN A 107 9.41 -11.58 -9.13
CA GLN A 107 9.14 -12.96 -9.57
C GLN A 107 8.09 -13.66 -8.69
N MET A 108 8.07 -13.37 -7.38
CA MET A 108 7.06 -13.87 -6.45
C MET A 108 5.74 -13.07 -6.49
N GLY A 109 5.64 -12.04 -7.33
CA GLY A 109 4.45 -11.18 -7.43
C GLY A 109 4.26 -10.23 -6.24
N VAL A 110 5.32 -9.97 -5.48
CA VAL A 110 5.34 -9.09 -4.31
C VAL A 110 5.95 -7.75 -4.72
N ILE A 111 5.22 -6.66 -4.47
CA ILE A 111 5.73 -5.30 -4.67
C ILE A 111 6.21 -4.79 -3.32
N LEU A 112 7.52 -4.55 -3.21
CA LEU A 112 8.15 -3.99 -2.02
C LEU A 112 8.42 -2.50 -2.20
N SER A 113 8.29 -1.73 -1.12
CA SER A 113 8.76 -0.34 -1.08
C SER A 113 10.26 -0.28 -0.78
N GLU A 114 10.89 0.84 -1.12
CA GLU A 114 12.34 1.07 -0.95
C GLU A 114 12.81 0.85 0.50
N GLN A 115 12.01 1.25 1.48
CA GLN A 115 12.27 1.00 2.89
C GLN A 115 12.30 -0.50 3.21
N GLN A 116 11.38 -1.28 2.64
CA GLN A 116 11.27 -2.72 2.89
C GLN A 116 12.42 -3.47 2.22
N ILE A 117 12.87 -3.01 1.07
CA ILE A 117 14.03 -3.56 0.37
C ILE A 117 15.29 -3.37 1.23
N ASN A 118 15.47 -2.20 1.85
CA ASN A 118 16.59 -1.95 2.75
C ASN A 118 16.51 -2.80 4.03
N ASP A 119 15.32 -2.89 4.65
CA ASP A 119 15.13 -3.71 5.86
C ASP A 119 15.41 -5.20 5.59
N ILE A 120 15.05 -5.69 4.40
CA ILE A 120 15.34 -7.07 3.97
C ILE A 120 16.82 -7.22 3.63
N ALA A 121 17.43 -6.25 2.94
CA ALA A 121 18.85 -6.27 2.60
C ALA A 121 19.75 -6.31 3.85
N ASP A 122 19.37 -5.59 4.91
CA ASP A 122 20.06 -5.62 6.21
C ASP A 122 20.00 -6.99 6.90
N SER A 123 19.01 -7.82 6.53
CA SER A 123 18.83 -9.17 7.08
C SER A 123 19.51 -10.28 6.25
N VAL A 124 20.00 -9.95 5.05
CA VAL A 124 20.73 -10.88 4.17
C VAL A 124 22.21 -10.85 4.51
N ASP A 125 22.78 -12.02 4.81
CA ASP A 125 24.20 -12.13 5.17
C ASP A 125 25.07 -12.15 3.91
N THR A 126 25.60 -10.98 3.54
CA THR A 126 26.45 -10.81 2.36
C THR A 126 27.82 -11.51 2.46
N SER A 127 28.08 -12.31 3.51
CA SER A 127 29.30 -13.10 3.65
C SER A 127 29.29 -14.44 2.90
N ALA A 128 28.20 -14.76 2.21
CA ALA A 128 28.07 -15.97 1.40
C ALA A 128 29.10 -16.03 0.26
N SER A 129 29.55 -17.25 -0.05
CA SER A 129 30.70 -17.48 -0.93
C SER A 129 30.29 -17.60 -2.40
N THR A 130 29.01 -17.84 -2.67
CA THR A 130 28.47 -18.03 -4.02
C THR A 130 27.19 -17.20 -4.23
N PHE A 131 26.92 -16.85 -5.49
CA PHE A 131 25.70 -16.12 -5.86
C PHE A 131 24.42 -16.90 -5.53
N ASP A 132 24.45 -18.23 -5.70
CA ASP A 132 23.29 -19.09 -5.39
C ASP A 132 22.97 -19.10 -3.89
N GLU A 133 23.99 -19.08 -3.02
CA GLU A 133 23.80 -18.95 -1.57
C GLU A 133 23.17 -17.60 -1.19
N ILE A 134 23.59 -16.50 -1.83
CA ILE A 134 23.01 -15.17 -1.60
C ILE A 134 21.55 -15.15 -2.07
N LEU A 135 21.24 -15.78 -3.21
CA LEU A 135 19.88 -15.87 -3.72
C LEU A 135 18.96 -16.66 -2.77
N GLU A 136 19.44 -17.78 -2.23
CA GLU A 136 18.71 -18.58 -1.24
C GLU A 136 18.48 -17.80 0.07
N GLN A 137 19.46 -17.00 0.50
CA GLN A 137 19.30 -16.13 1.65
C GLN A 137 18.31 -14.98 1.40
N VAL A 138 18.32 -14.38 0.22
CA VAL A 138 17.34 -13.37 -0.20
C VAL A 138 15.93 -13.95 -0.20
N GLU A 139 15.74 -15.17 -0.72
CA GLU A 139 14.45 -15.86 -0.70
C GLU A 139 13.99 -16.15 0.74
N THR A 140 14.90 -16.62 1.59
CA THR A 140 14.62 -16.88 3.02
C THR A 140 14.25 -15.59 3.75
N ALA A 141 14.96 -14.50 3.49
CA ALA A 141 14.69 -13.19 4.07
C ALA A 141 13.33 -12.62 3.59
N LEU A 142 12.98 -12.81 2.32
CA LEU A 142 11.69 -12.43 1.77
C LEU A 142 10.52 -13.20 2.40
N LEU A 143 10.68 -14.52 2.60
CA LEU A 143 9.69 -15.35 3.29
C LEU A 143 9.54 -14.94 4.76
N ALA A 144 10.67 -14.75 5.46
CA ALA A 144 10.66 -14.29 6.85
C ALA A 144 10.00 -12.90 6.99
N TYR A 145 10.23 -12.00 6.02
CA TYR A 145 9.58 -10.70 5.98
C TYR A 145 8.07 -10.80 5.72
N ALA A 146 7.65 -11.69 4.82
CA ALA A 146 6.22 -11.95 4.58
C ALA A 146 5.53 -12.47 5.86
N ASP A 147 6.15 -13.42 6.56
CA ASP A 147 5.66 -13.93 7.84
C ASP A 147 5.63 -12.83 8.92
N PHE A 148 6.67 -12.02 9.02
CA PHE A 148 6.71 -10.87 9.94
C PHE A 148 5.59 -9.85 9.62
N SER A 149 5.37 -9.56 8.35
CA SER A 149 4.30 -8.66 7.90
C SER A 149 2.91 -9.20 8.27
N ALA A 150 2.67 -10.49 8.05
CA ALA A 150 1.43 -11.15 8.45
C ALA A 150 1.21 -11.09 9.97
N ASN A 151 2.25 -11.43 10.75
CA ASN A 151 2.21 -11.37 12.22
C ASN A 151 1.98 -9.93 12.74
N GLN A 152 2.52 -8.92 12.07
CA GLN A 152 2.29 -7.52 12.45
C GLN A 152 0.83 -7.10 12.24
N VAL A 153 0.22 -7.55 11.13
CA VAL A 153 -1.20 -7.31 10.86
C VAL A 153 -2.06 -8.00 11.92
N ASP A 154 -1.76 -9.25 12.27
CA ASP A 154 -2.48 -10.00 13.30
C ASP A 154 -2.37 -9.34 14.68
N ALA A 155 -1.16 -8.91 15.07
CA ALA A 155 -0.97 -8.18 16.32
C ALA A 155 -1.78 -6.88 16.38
N LYS A 156 -1.88 -6.16 15.25
CA LYS A 156 -2.69 -4.94 15.14
C LYS A 156 -4.19 -5.27 15.22
N ILE A 157 -4.62 -6.36 14.60
CA ILE A 157 -6.00 -6.86 14.73
C ILE A 157 -6.31 -7.15 16.20
N ASP A 158 -5.45 -7.87 16.91
CA ASP A 158 -5.64 -8.20 18.33
C ASP A 158 -5.70 -6.96 19.22
N GLN A 159 -4.84 -5.97 18.96
CA GLN A 159 -4.86 -4.70 19.68
C GLN A 159 -6.19 -3.96 19.45
N THR A 160 -6.65 -3.86 18.20
CA THR A 160 -7.92 -3.21 17.89
C THR A 160 -9.11 -3.95 18.50
N LEU A 161 -9.11 -5.28 18.46
CA LEU A 161 -10.14 -6.11 19.08
C LEU A 161 -10.19 -5.88 20.59
N THR A 162 -9.04 -5.77 21.24
CA THR A 162 -8.93 -5.49 22.68
C THR A 162 -9.50 -4.10 23.01
N LEU A 163 -9.14 -3.07 22.25
CA LEU A 163 -9.68 -1.72 22.42
C LEU A 163 -11.20 -1.66 22.21
N VAL A 164 -11.73 -2.40 21.23
CA VAL A 164 -13.17 -2.48 20.99
C VAL A 164 -13.88 -3.16 22.16
N LYS A 165 -13.36 -4.30 22.64
CA LYS A 165 -13.90 -4.99 23.82
C LYS A 165 -13.92 -4.08 25.05
N GLU A 166 -12.81 -3.40 25.32
CA GLU A 166 -12.70 -2.47 26.45
C GLU A 166 -13.69 -1.31 26.30
N ARG A 167 -13.81 -0.74 25.10
CA ARG A 167 -14.76 0.34 24.83
C ARG A 167 -16.22 -0.09 25.04
N VAL A 168 -16.56 -1.32 24.66
CA VAL A 168 -17.91 -1.89 24.89
C VAL A 168 -18.18 -2.07 26.37
N ILE A 169 -17.23 -2.63 27.13
CA ILE A 169 -17.35 -2.79 28.59
C ILE A 169 -17.51 -1.42 29.27
N ASN A 170 -16.66 -0.46 28.95
CA ASN A 170 -16.73 0.90 29.48
C ASN A 170 -18.06 1.58 29.15
N ARG A 171 -18.57 1.42 27.91
CA ARG A 171 -19.89 1.94 27.53
C ARG A 171 -21.03 1.27 28.31
N HIS A 172 -20.92 -0.03 28.56
CA HIS A 172 -21.92 -0.77 29.31
C HIS A 172 -21.97 -0.32 30.78
N GLU A 173 -20.83 -0.20 31.44
CA GLU A 173 -20.75 0.33 32.81
C GLU A 173 -21.23 1.78 32.89
N GLN A 174 -20.85 2.64 31.95
CA GLN A 174 -21.38 4.02 31.88
C GLN A 174 -22.91 4.05 31.69
N SER A 175 -23.47 3.13 30.89
CA SER A 175 -24.90 3.03 30.69
C SER A 175 -25.60 2.59 31.97
N LYS A 176 -25.06 1.58 32.65
CA LYS A 176 -25.56 1.08 33.94
C LYS A 176 -25.52 2.17 35.02
N ASP A 177 -24.44 2.95 35.09
CA ASP A 177 -24.32 4.09 35.99
C ASP A 177 -25.34 5.19 35.71
N LYS A 178 -25.56 5.51 34.43
CA LYS A 178 -26.58 6.50 34.01
C LYS A 178 -27.98 6.01 34.34
N LEU A 179 -28.28 4.75 34.10
CA LEU A 179 -29.57 4.14 34.45
C LEU A 179 -29.79 4.16 35.96
N SER A 180 -28.79 3.77 36.76
CA SER A 180 -28.84 3.81 38.22
C SER A 180 -29.07 5.24 38.75
N ARG A 181 -28.34 6.22 38.23
CA ARG A 181 -28.54 7.64 38.56
C ARG A 181 -29.91 8.16 38.12
N GLY A 182 -30.39 7.76 36.95
CA GLY A 182 -31.72 8.12 36.46
C GLY A 182 -32.83 7.55 37.34
N LEU A 183 -32.75 6.27 37.71
CA LEU A 183 -33.72 5.60 38.56
C LEU A 183 -33.76 6.20 39.98
N THR A 184 -32.59 6.48 40.58
CA THR A 184 -32.53 7.14 41.88
C THR A 184 -33.07 8.57 41.82
N GLY A 185 -32.80 9.31 40.74
CA GLY A 185 -33.38 10.63 40.49
C GLY A 185 -34.91 10.60 40.35
N ILE A 186 -35.46 9.64 39.61
CA ILE A 186 -36.90 9.45 39.47
C ILE A 186 -37.53 9.10 40.82
N SER A 187 -36.92 8.19 41.59
CA SER A 187 -37.41 7.82 42.92
C SER A 187 -37.47 9.04 43.85
N ALA A 188 -36.41 9.86 43.86
CA ALA A 188 -36.38 11.08 44.67
C ALA A 188 -37.43 12.11 44.22
N ALA A 189 -37.63 12.29 42.91
CA ALA A 189 -38.65 13.18 42.37
C ALA A 189 -40.07 12.72 42.74
N LEU A 190 -40.32 11.40 42.70
CA LEU A 190 -41.61 10.81 43.04
C LEU A 190 -41.92 10.93 44.54
N GLU A 191 -40.91 10.77 45.40
CA GLU A 191 -41.03 11.01 46.84
C GLU A 191 -41.33 12.48 47.15
N ASN A 192 -40.63 13.41 46.50
CA ASN A 192 -40.89 14.85 46.64
C ASN A 192 -42.32 15.20 46.16
N SER A 193 -42.72 14.70 44.99
CA SER A 193 -44.09 14.88 44.48
C SER A 193 -45.13 14.36 45.47
N ARG A 194 -44.91 13.18 46.07
CA ARG A 194 -45.81 12.62 47.09
C ARG A 194 -45.92 13.52 48.32
N ASN A 195 -44.79 14.06 48.78
CA ASN A 195 -44.76 14.96 49.92
C ASN A 195 -45.46 16.30 49.63
N GLN A 196 -45.29 16.84 48.42
CA GLN A 196 -46.02 18.03 47.94
C GLN A 196 -47.53 17.78 47.89
N THR A 197 -47.98 16.67 47.30
CA THR A 197 -49.41 16.32 47.26
C THR A 197 -49.98 16.16 48.67
N LYS A 198 -49.28 15.47 49.58
CA LYS A 198 -49.70 15.38 50.99
C LYS A 198 -49.82 16.75 51.65
N SER A 199 -48.86 17.64 51.42
CA SER A 199 -48.88 19.01 51.95
C SER A 199 -50.08 19.80 51.43
N GLN A 200 -50.32 19.75 50.11
CA GLN A 200 -51.48 20.38 49.47
C GLN A 200 -52.81 19.85 50.02
N LEU A 201 -52.95 18.53 50.14
CA LEU A 201 -54.15 17.90 50.71
C LEU A 201 -54.39 18.32 52.16
N LYS A 202 -53.33 18.37 52.99
CA LYS A 202 -53.42 18.88 54.36
C LYS A 202 -53.86 20.34 54.39
N GLY A 203 -53.31 21.17 53.50
CA GLY A 203 -53.70 22.59 53.38
C GLY A 203 -55.18 22.76 53.00
N ILE A 204 -55.69 21.94 52.07
CA ILE A 204 -57.10 21.95 51.68
C ILE A 204 -57.99 21.50 52.83
N LEU A 205 -57.65 20.39 53.50
CA LEU A 205 -58.39 19.89 54.67
C LEU A 205 -58.44 20.93 55.80
N ALA A 206 -57.33 21.59 56.08
CA ALA A 206 -57.28 22.64 57.10
C ALA A 206 -58.23 23.80 56.77
N ARG A 207 -58.28 24.22 55.49
CA ARG A 207 -59.21 25.27 55.03
C ARG A 207 -60.68 24.85 55.11
N LEU A 208 -60.98 23.58 54.82
CA LEU A 208 -62.34 23.04 54.93
C LEU A 208 -62.82 22.94 56.38
N ASN A 209 -61.93 22.60 57.32
CA ASN A 209 -62.29 22.53 58.75
C ASN A 209 -62.43 23.90 59.44
N THR A 210 -62.02 25.00 58.79
CA THR A 210 -62.16 26.36 59.32
C THR A 210 -63.43 27.09 58.83
N VAL A 211 -64.24 26.43 58.01
CA VAL A 211 -65.58 26.87 57.56
C VAL A 211 -66.63 26.09 58.33
#